data_AF-A0A835EQ38-F1
#
_entry.id   AF-A0A835EQ38-F1
#
_cell.length_a   1.000
_cell.length_b   1.000
_cell.length_c   1.000
_cell.angle_alpha   90.00
_cell.angle_beta   90.00
_cell.angle_gamma   90.00
#
_symmetry.space_group_name_H-M   'P 1'
#
loop_
_entity.id
_entity.type
_entity.pdbx_description
1 polymer ?
#
loop_
_entity_poly.entity_id
_entity_poly.type
_entity_poly.pdbx_seq_one_letter_code
_entity_poly.pdbx_strand_id
1 'polypeptide(L)'
;MKDMTPEERSAAMAFIWAAIRDLEEYMDMTEEDLEDQYRRAGKLHKYDPEMELKKRYARVAKKQPPPAGLVPKMDEYLKLIEDEDD
;
A
#
# COMPACT_ATOMS: atom_id res chain seq x y z
N MET A 1 -13.66 18.17 -5.15
CA MET A 1 -12.22 17.91 -5.26
C MET A 1 -11.54 19.26 -5.50
N LYS A 2 -10.43 19.54 -4.82
CA LYS A 2 -9.58 20.71 -5.15
C LYS A 2 -9.11 20.57 -6.61
N ASP A 3 -9.00 21.67 -7.34
CA ASP A 3 -8.38 21.65 -8.67
C ASP A 3 -6.92 21.22 -8.51
N MET A 4 -6.57 20.06 -9.07
CA MET A 4 -5.22 19.51 -9.05
C MET A 4 -4.35 20.18 -10.12
N THR A 5 -3.08 20.41 -9.81
CA THR A 5 -2.11 20.78 -10.85
C THR A 5 -1.90 19.62 -11.83
N PRO A 6 -1.36 19.85 -13.04
CA PRO A 6 -0.99 18.77 -13.96
C PRO A 6 -0.06 17.72 -13.31
N GLU A 7 0.87 18.16 -12.47
CA GLU A 7 1.80 17.29 -11.72
C GLU A 7 1.06 16.47 -10.66
N GLU A 8 0.18 17.11 -9.87
CA GLU A 8 -0.65 16.40 -8.90
C GLU A 8 -1.55 15.37 -9.60
N ARG A 9 -2.12 15.71 -10.77
CA ARG A 9 -2.93 14.78 -11.56
C ARG A 9 -2.10 13.59 -12.06
N SER A 10 -0.89 13.84 -12.54
CA SER A 10 0.02 12.78 -13.00
C SER A 10 0.40 11.84 -11.85
N ALA A 11 0.77 12.40 -10.68
CA ALA A 11 1.08 11.63 -9.48
C ALA A 11 -0.13 10.83 -8.97
N ALA A 12 -1.33 11.43 -8.98
CA ALA A 12 -2.56 10.72 -8.65
C ALA A 12 -2.79 9.51 -9.55
N MET A 13 -2.65 9.68 -10.87
CA MET A 13 -2.81 8.58 -11.83
C MET A 13 -1.75 7.49 -11.62
N ALA A 14 -0.49 7.87 -11.42
CA ALA A 14 0.60 6.92 -11.18
C ALA A 14 0.32 6.07 -9.93
N PHE A 15 -0.04 6.72 -8.82
CA PHE A 15 -0.43 6.04 -7.59
C PHE A 15 -1.66 5.13 -7.78
N ILE A 16 -2.73 5.62 -8.43
CA ILE A 16 -3.95 4.83 -8.67
C ILE A 16 -3.63 3.58 -9.48
N TRP A 17 -2.86 3.70 -10.55
CA TRP A 17 -2.46 2.54 -11.37
C TRP A 17 -1.59 1.56 -10.61
N ALA A 18 -0.66 2.05 -9.78
CA ALA A 18 0.17 1.20 -8.94
C ALA A 18 -0.66 0.44 -7.90
N ALA A 19 -1.63 1.12 -7.29
CA ALA A 19 -2.52 0.51 -6.31
C ALA A 19 -3.48 -0.53 -6.94
N ILE A 20 -4.01 -0.26 -8.14
CA ILE A 20 -4.83 -1.23 -8.88
C ILE A 20 -4.00 -2.48 -9.17
N ARG A 21 -2.76 -2.32 -9.68
CA ARG A 21 -1.89 -3.45 -10.00
C ARG A 21 -1.54 -4.28 -8.76
N ASP A 22 -1.23 -3.63 -7.64
CA ASP A 22 -0.94 -4.32 -6.37
C ASP A 22 -2.17 -5.05 -5.84
N LEU A 23 -3.36 -4.45 -5.98
CA LEU A 23 -4.62 -5.07 -5.60
C LEU A 23 -4.96 -6.28 -6.48
N GLU A 24 -4.75 -6.19 -7.80
CA GLU A 24 -4.92 -7.32 -8.72
C GLU A 24 -4.01 -8.49 -8.35
N GLU A 25 -2.73 -8.22 -8.04
CA GLU A 25 -1.80 -9.23 -7.55
C GLU A 25 -2.25 -9.83 -6.21
N TYR A 26 -2.70 -8.99 -5.27
CA TYR A 26 -3.21 -9.45 -3.97
C TYR A 26 -4.46 -10.33 -4.09
N MET A 27 -5.40 -9.98 -4.97
CA MET A 27 -6.63 -10.75 -5.18
C MET A 27 -6.37 -12.13 -5.82
N ASP A 28 -5.25 -12.30 -6.51
CA ASP A 28 -4.84 -13.59 -7.09
C ASP A 28 -4.10 -14.49 -6.07
N MET A 29 -3.70 -13.93 -4.92
CA MET A 29 -2.99 -14.66 -3.87
C MET A 29 -3.93 -15.33 -2.89
N THR A 30 -3.53 -16.51 -2.41
CA THR A 30 -4.16 -17.17 -1.27
C THR A 30 -3.60 -16.66 0.06
N GLU A 31 -4.30 -16.96 1.17
CA GLU A 31 -3.78 -16.69 2.52
C GLU A 31 -2.46 -17.43 2.77
N GLU A 32 -2.32 -18.66 2.27
CA GLU A 32 -1.07 -19.43 2.36
C GLU A 32 0.07 -18.73 1.63
N ASP A 33 -0.16 -18.19 0.43
CA ASP A 33 0.84 -17.44 -0.32
C ASP A 33 1.32 -16.20 0.45
N LEU A 34 0.40 -15.50 1.12
CA LEU A 34 0.71 -14.32 1.93
C LEU A 34 1.53 -14.71 3.16
N GLU A 35 1.09 -15.73 3.90
CA GLU A 35 1.87 -16.25 5.04
C GLU A 35 3.27 -16.70 4.62
N ASP A 36 3.39 -17.35 3.46
CA ASP A 36 4.66 -17.77 2.87
C ASP A 36 5.58 -16.58 2.59
N GLN A 37 5.06 -15.50 2.01
CA GLN A 37 5.83 -14.28 1.78
C GLN A 37 6.35 -13.69 3.09
N TYR A 38 5.48 -13.58 4.09
CA TYR A 38 5.86 -13.08 5.41
C TYR A 38 6.84 -14.00 6.13
N ARG A 39 6.68 -15.33 6.00
CA ARG A 39 7.59 -16.33 6.57
C ARG A 39 8.97 -16.24 5.95
N ARG A 40 9.06 -16.14 4.62
CA ARG A 40 10.33 -15.95 3.88
C ARG A 40 11.02 -14.64 4.24
N ALA A 41 10.25 -13.60 4.55
CA ALA A 41 10.76 -12.32 5.02
C ALA A 41 11.16 -12.30 6.52
N GLY A 42 10.96 -13.39 7.26
CA GLY A 42 11.19 -13.44 8.72
C GLY A 42 10.19 -12.61 9.53
N LYS A 43 9.06 -12.22 8.92
CA LYS A 43 8.08 -11.27 9.47
C LYS A 43 6.70 -11.89 9.70
N LEU A 44 6.57 -13.21 9.75
CA LEU A 44 5.29 -13.89 9.98
C LEU A 44 4.55 -13.38 11.24
N HIS A 45 5.28 -13.01 12.29
CA HIS A 45 4.73 -12.39 13.50
C HIS A 45 4.09 -11.00 13.30
N LYS A 46 4.31 -10.36 12.14
CA LYS A 46 3.73 -9.09 11.72
C LYS A 46 2.62 -9.26 10.67
N TYR A 47 2.35 -10.50 10.24
CA TYR A 47 1.24 -10.78 9.33
C TYR A 47 -0.08 -10.56 10.08
N ASP A 48 -0.93 -9.73 9.50
CA ASP A 48 -2.27 -9.44 10.01
C ASP A 48 -3.21 -9.35 8.80
N PRO A 49 -4.06 -10.37 8.56
CA PRO A 49 -4.94 -10.40 7.40
C PRO A 49 -5.97 -9.26 7.42
N GLU A 50 -6.40 -8.78 8.60
CA GLU A 50 -7.36 -7.67 8.70
C GLU A 50 -6.74 -6.32 8.30
N MET A 51 -5.41 -6.22 8.39
CA MET A 51 -4.66 -5.00 8.12
C MET A 51 -3.82 -5.06 6.84
N GLU A 52 -3.71 -6.23 6.20
CA GLU A 52 -2.81 -6.47 5.06
C GLU A 52 -3.10 -5.54 3.89
N LEU A 53 -4.38 -5.34 3.53
CA LEU A 53 -4.75 -4.46 2.44
C LEU A 53 -4.32 -3.00 2.70
N LYS A 54 -4.41 -2.53 3.95
CA LYS A 54 -3.95 -1.18 4.33
C LYS A 54 -2.43 -1.08 4.26
N LYS A 55 -1.70 -2.09 4.74
CA LYS A 55 -0.24 -2.17 4.66
C LYS A 55 0.25 -2.18 3.21
N ARG A 56 -0.37 -2.97 2.35
CA ARG A 56 -0.10 -2.98 0.90
C ARG A 56 -0.29 -1.61 0.28
N TYR A 57 -1.40 -0.95 0.57
CA TYR A 57 -1.67 0.41 0.08
C TYR A 57 -0.62 1.42 0.57
N ALA A 58 -0.17 1.31 1.82
CA ALA A 58 0.92 2.10 2.37
C ALA A 58 2.26 1.84 1.66
N ARG A 59 2.60 0.58 1.37
CA ARG A 59 3.82 0.20 0.61
C ARG A 59 3.80 0.77 -0.81
N VAL A 60 2.62 0.78 -1.46
CA VAL A 60 2.44 1.45 -2.76
C VAL A 60 2.67 2.95 -2.62
N ALA A 61 2.06 3.60 -1.62
CA ALA A 61 2.22 5.04 -1.38
C ALA A 61 3.66 5.44 -1.06
N LYS A 62 4.42 4.59 -0.36
CA LYS A 62 5.85 4.82 -0.09
C LYS A 62 6.68 4.83 -1.38
N LYS A 63 6.33 3.99 -2.37
CA LYS A 63 7.02 3.92 -3.67
C LYS A 63 6.51 4.95 -4.67
N GLN A 64 5.21 5.24 -4.66
CA GLN A 64 4.52 6.18 -5.53
C GLN A 64 3.63 7.11 -4.70
N PRO A 65 4.19 8.19 -4.14
CA PRO A 65 3.44 9.05 -3.24
C PRO A 65 2.23 9.70 -3.92
N PRO A 66 1.01 9.56 -3.38
CA PRO A 66 -0.13 10.31 -3.88
C PRO A 66 -0.02 11.79 -3.54
N PRO A 67 -0.69 12.68 -4.29
CA PRO A 67 -0.89 14.06 -3.87
C PRO A 67 -1.54 14.17 -2.49
N ALA A 68 -1.20 15.23 -1.76
CA ALA A 68 -1.76 15.51 -0.44
C ALA A 68 -3.30 15.55 -0.49
N GLY A 69 -3.95 14.83 0.42
CA GLY A 69 -5.40 14.77 0.53
C GLY A 69 -6.11 13.86 -0.48
N LEU A 70 -5.40 13.19 -1.40
CA LEU A 70 -6.03 12.21 -2.30
C LEU A 70 -6.54 10.99 -1.51
N VAL A 71 -5.78 10.53 -0.52
CA VAL A 71 -6.17 9.47 0.40
C VAL A 71 -6.22 10.05 1.82
N PRO A 72 -7.40 10.31 2.39
CA PRO A 72 -7.54 11.01 3.67
C PRO A 72 -6.84 10.35 4.87
N LYS A 73 -6.63 9.03 4.83
CA LYS A 73 -6.03 8.24 5.93
C LYS A 73 -4.65 7.68 5.62
N MET A 74 -3.96 8.22 4.60
CA MET A 74 -2.67 7.64 4.19
C MET A 74 -1.64 7.66 5.33
N ASP A 75 -1.59 8.73 6.11
CA ASP A 75 -0.67 8.83 7.25
C ASP A 75 -0.93 7.77 8.33
N GLU A 76 -2.20 7.35 8.52
CA GLU A 76 -2.53 6.24 9.43
C GLU A 76 -2.02 4.90 8.88
N TYR A 77 -2.06 4.71 7.56
CA TYR A 77 -1.61 3.47 6.92
C TYR A 77 -0.09 3.37 6.85
N LEU A 78 0.61 4.48 6.61
CA LEU A 78 2.07 4.54 6.61
C LEU A 78 2.65 4.08 7.96
N LYS A 79 2.01 4.43 9.08
CA LYS A 79 2.39 3.96 10.42
C LYS A 79 2.35 2.44 10.58
N LEU A 80 1.52 1.73 9.82
CA LEU A 80 1.42 0.27 9.89
C LEU A 80 2.66 -0.45 9.33
N ILE A 81 3.48 0.27 8.55
CA ILE A 81 4.66 -0.27 7.88
C ILE A 81 5.97 0.38 8.37
N GLU A 82 5.91 1.35 9.28
CA GLU A 82 7.09 2.02 9.86
C GLU A 82 7.97 0.99 10.60
N ASP A 83 7.36 0.12 11.41
CA ASP A 83 8.07 -0.93 12.15
C ASP A 83 8.53 -2.10 11.25
N GLU A 84 8.17 -2.14 9.97
CA GLU A 84 8.58 -3.22 9.07
C GLU A 84 9.98 -3.01 8.48
N ASP A 85 10.58 -1.83 8.56
CA ASP A 85 11.89 -1.54 7.97
C ASP A 85 13.09 -1.79 8.91
N ASP A 86 12.85 -2.20 10.15
CA ASP A 86 13.89 -2.57 11.15
C ASP A 86 14.47 -3.98 10.96
#